data_AF-A0A3P8HK22-F1
#
_entry.id   AF-A0A3P8HK22-F1
#
_cell.length_a   1.000
_cell.length_b   1.000
_cell.length_c   1.000
_cell.angle_alpha   90.00
_cell.angle_beta   90.00
_cell.angle_gamma   90.00
#
_symmetry.space_group_name_H-M   'P 1'
#
loop_
_entity.id
_entity.type
_entity.pdbx_description
1 polymer ?
#
loop_
_entity_poly.entity_id
_entity_poly.type
_entity_poly.pdbx_seq_one_letter_code
_entity_poly.pdbx_strand_id
1 'polypeptide(L)'
;MSTKNTILKQYDGRFKDIFQEVYSQDYQKKFENNKIWYEHRLIDDMVAQTLKSDGGFVWACKNYDGDVQSDVIAQGNFNLLNYDF
;
A
#
# COMPACT_ATOMS: atom_id res chain seq x y z
N MET A 1 3.09 -3.08 0.35
CA MET A 1 1.88 -3.94 0.36
C MET A 1 1.39 -4.05 1.79
N SER A 2 0.09 -3.93 2.04
CA SER A 2 -0.46 -3.93 3.41
C SER A 2 -1.26 -5.18 3.74
N THR A 3 -1.16 -5.67 4.98
CA THR A 3 -1.91 -6.83 5.48
C THR A 3 -2.20 -6.72 6.98
N LYS A 4 -2.93 -7.69 7.55
CA LYS A 4 -3.00 -7.93 8.99
C LYS A 4 -2.32 -9.26 9.38
N ASN A 5 -1.09 -9.50 8.92
CA ASN A 5 -0.35 -10.75 9.15
C ASN A 5 0.00 -11.03 10.61
N THR A 6 -0.08 -10.04 11.51
CA THR A 6 0.05 -10.29 12.97
C THR A 6 -1.12 -11.09 13.52
N ILE A 7 -2.31 -10.97 12.91
CA ILE A 7 -3.53 -11.68 13.27
C ILE A 7 -3.71 -12.91 12.37
N LEU A 8 -3.71 -12.74 11.04
CA LEU A 8 -3.84 -13.83 10.07
C LEU A 8 -2.47 -14.34 9.62
N LYS A 9 -1.73 -14.95 10.55
CA LYS A 9 -0.30 -15.30 10.36
C LYS A 9 -0.01 -16.11 9.11
N GLN A 10 -0.83 -17.11 8.78
CA GLN A 10 -0.60 -17.96 7.61
C GLN A 10 -1.14 -17.31 6.33
N TYR A 11 -2.40 -16.88 6.33
CA TYR A 11 -3.06 -16.37 5.13
C TYR A 11 -2.45 -15.03 4.66
N ASP A 12 -2.41 -14.03 5.55
CA ASP A 12 -1.83 -12.72 5.23
C ASP A 12 -0.29 -12.78 5.20
N GLY A 13 0.31 -13.65 6.02
CA GLY A 13 1.74 -13.92 5.94
C GLY A 13 2.14 -14.42 4.56
N ARG A 14 1.32 -15.27 3.93
CA ARG A 14 1.63 -15.77 2.57
C ARG A 14 1.73 -14.65 1.54
N PHE A 15 0.86 -13.64 1.60
CA PHE A 15 0.97 -12.49 0.71
C PHE A 15 2.26 -11.70 0.97
N LYS A 16 2.58 -11.43 2.24
CA LYS A 16 3.82 -10.75 2.62
C LYS A 16 5.04 -11.48 2.08
N ASP A 17 5.11 -12.79 2.30
CA ASP A 17 6.25 -13.61 1.92
C ASP A 17 6.42 -13.69 0.41
N ILE A 18 5.33 -13.90 -0.35
CA ILE A 18 5.38 -13.92 -1.82
C ILE A 18 5.84 -12.57 -2.39
N PHE A 19 5.29 -11.45 -1.89
CA PHE A 19 5.72 -10.13 -2.37
C PHE A 19 7.18 -9.87 -2.05
N GLN A 20 7.65 -10.27 -0.87
CA GLN A 20 9.05 -10.13 -0.50
C GLN A 20 9.97 -10.98 -1.36
N GLU A 21 9.58 -12.23 -1.64
CA GLU A 21 10.32 -13.15 -2.50
C GLU A 21 10.48 -12.59 -3.92
N VAL A 22 9.37 -12.20 -4.55
CA VAL A 22 9.37 -11.60 -5.90
C VAL A 22 10.17 -10.31 -5.93
N TYR A 23 10.02 -9.45 -4.91
CA TYR A 23 10.81 -8.21 -4.82
C TYR A 23 12.31 -8.52 -4.80
N SER A 24 12.75 -9.41 -3.91
CA SER A 24 14.16 -9.75 -3.74
C SER A 24 14.75 -10.46 -4.96
N GLN A 25 14.00 -11.32 -5.65
CA GLN A 25 14.48 -12.07 -6.81
C GLN A 25 14.56 -11.19 -8.08
N ASP A 26 13.50 -10.42 -8.36
CA ASP A 26 13.30 -9.88 -9.72
C ASP A 26 13.34 -8.34 -9.79
N TYR A 27 13.11 -7.65 -8.67
CA TYR A 27 12.82 -6.21 -8.68
C TYR A 27 13.74 -5.36 -7.81
N GLN A 28 14.45 -5.92 -6.84
CA GLN A 28 15.26 -5.14 -5.91
C GLN A 28 16.27 -4.22 -6.62
N LYS A 29 17.07 -4.77 -7.55
CA LYS A 29 18.02 -3.96 -8.34
C LYS A 29 17.33 -2.88 -9.18
N LYS A 30 16.12 -3.16 -9.70
CA LYS A 30 15.36 -2.19 -10.49
C LYS A 30 14.86 -1.06 -9.59
N PHE A 31 14.41 -1.37 -8.38
CA PHE A 31 13.97 -0.37 -7.41
C PHE A 31 15.12 0.52 -6.97
N GLU A 32 16.27 -0.07 -6.64
CA GLU A 32 17.50 0.66 -6.29
C GLU A 32 17.95 1.61 -7.42
N ASN A 33 17.99 1.13 -8.67
CA ASN A 33 18.35 1.93 -9.84
C ASN A 33 17.39 3.12 -10.07
N ASN A 34 16.11 2.95 -9.74
CA ASN A 34 15.09 3.99 -9.87
C ASN A 34 14.91 4.83 -8.60
N LYS A 35 15.71 4.57 -7.55
CA LYS A 35 15.64 5.27 -6.25
C LYS A 35 14.26 5.20 -5.59
N ILE A 36 13.57 4.07 -5.76
CA ILE A 36 12.31 3.76 -5.11
C ILE A 36 12.50 2.54 -4.21
N TRP A 37 11.58 2.31 -3.26
CA TRP A 37 11.67 1.18 -2.34
C TRP A 37 10.34 0.45 -2.24
N TYR A 38 10.41 -0.82 -1.86
CA TYR A 38 9.26 -1.62 -1.46
C TYR A 38 9.25 -1.74 0.06
N GLU A 39 8.07 -1.61 0.65
CA GLU A 39 7.87 -1.83 2.08
C GLU A 39 6.55 -2.58 2.32
N HIS A 40 6.59 -3.54 3.24
CA HIS A 40 5.42 -4.16 3.82
C HIS A 40 5.02 -3.44 5.11
N ARG A 41 3.73 -3.15 5.29
CA ARG A 41 3.17 -2.52 6.49
C ARG A 41 1.90 -3.22 6.95
N LEU A 42 1.51 -3.00 8.20
CA LEU A 42 0.18 -3.39 8.65
C LEU A 42 -0.88 -2.44 8.05
N ILE A 43 -2.08 -2.97 7.81
CA ILE A 43 -3.15 -2.22 7.14
C ILE A 43 -3.57 -0.96 7.90
N ASP A 44 -3.64 -1.03 9.22
CA ASP A 44 -3.94 0.10 10.10
C ASP A 44 -2.88 1.20 10.04
N ASP A 45 -1.60 0.81 10.10
CA ASP A 45 -0.49 1.77 9.96
C ASP A 45 -0.46 2.41 8.57
N MET A 46 -0.76 1.63 7.52
CA MET A 46 -0.77 2.10 6.14
C MET A 46 -1.92 3.08 5.85
N VAL A 47 -3.12 2.82 6.36
CA VAL A 47 -4.25 3.76 6.29
C VAL A 47 -3.88 5.07 6.98
N ALA A 48 -3.33 5.00 8.20
CA ALA A 48 -2.93 6.19 8.95
C ALA A 48 -1.83 7.00 8.25
N GLN A 49 -0.85 6.33 7.63
CA GLN A 49 0.17 6.99 6.81
C GLN A 49 -0.45 7.67 5.59
N THR A 50 -1.33 6.96 4.87
CA THR A 50 -1.97 7.48 3.65
C THR A 50 -2.74 8.76 3.92
N LEU A 51 -3.53 8.78 5.00
CA LEU A 51 -4.31 9.96 5.41
C LEU A 51 -3.45 11.17 5.83
N LYS A 52 -2.20 10.94 6.24
CA LYS A 52 -1.28 12.01 6.69
C LYS A 52 -0.25 12.40 5.63
N SER A 53 -0.14 11.64 4.56
CA SER A 53 0.85 11.84 3.51
C SER A 53 0.33 12.74 2.40
N ASP A 54 1.24 13.41 1.69
CA ASP A 54 0.93 14.13 0.45
C ASP A 54 0.74 13.19 -0.76
N GLY A 55 0.62 11.87 -0.54
CA GLY A 55 0.56 10.86 -1.59
C GLY A 55 1.92 10.53 -2.21
N GLY A 56 1.94 10.23 -3.52
CA GLY A 56 3.18 9.97 -4.28
C GLY A 56 3.69 8.53 -4.23
N PHE A 57 2.86 7.57 -3.87
CA PHE A 57 3.20 6.15 -3.83
C PHE A 57 2.08 5.27 -4.40
N VAL A 58 2.43 4.04 -4.76
CA VAL A 58 1.46 3.00 -5.14
C VAL A 58 1.19 2.12 -3.94
N TRP A 59 -0.09 1.98 -3.59
CA TRP A 59 -0.51 1.13 -2.50
C TRP A 59 -1.07 -0.20 -3.03
N ALA A 60 -0.29 -1.26 -2.89
CA ALA A 60 -0.77 -2.62 -3.15
C ALA A 60 -1.68 -3.12 -2.01
N CYS A 61 -2.96 -3.32 -2.32
CA CYS A 61 -4.00 -3.80 -1.42
C CYS A 61 -4.46 -5.22 -1.78
N LYS A 62 -4.96 -5.97 -0.79
CA LYS A 62 -5.74 -7.19 -1.06
C LYS A 62 -7.13 -6.78 -1.58
N ASN A 63 -7.84 -7.72 -2.19
CA ASN A 63 -9.11 -7.46 -2.90
C ASN A 63 -10.08 -6.55 -2.12
N TYR A 64 -10.48 -6.96 -0.91
CA TYR A 64 -11.40 -6.17 -0.08
C TYR A 64 -10.83 -4.82 0.35
N ASP A 65 -9.56 -4.79 0.78
CA ASP A 65 -8.91 -3.53 1.18
C ASP A 65 -8.81 -2.57 -0.01
N GLY A 66 -8.57 -3.09 -1.22
CA GLY A 66 -8.47 -2.30 -2.45
C GLY A 66 -9.82 -1.70 -2.83
N ASP A 67 -10.88 -2.49 -2.79
CA ASP A 67 -12.25 -2.05 -3.06
C ASP A 67 -12.62 -0.87 -2.15
N VAL A 68 -12.54 -1.06 -0.83
CA VAL A 68 -12.92 -0.04 0.15
C VAL A 68 -12.00 1.18 0.11
N GLN A 69 -10.67 0.99 0.09
CA GLN A 69 -9.74 2.13 0.17
C GLN A 69 -9.69 2.93 -1.12
N SER A 70 -10.00 2.32 -2.27
CA SER A 70 -10.07 3.05 -3.54
C SER A 70 -11.17 4.12 -3.53
N ASP A 71 -12.34 3.80 -2.98
CA ASP A 71 -13.43 4.76 -2.80
C ASP A 71 -13.06 5.85 -1.78
N VAL A 72 -12.41 5.49 -0.68
CA VAL A 72 -11.96 6.46 0.33
C VAL A 72 -10.96 7.46 -0.26
N ILE A 73 -9.98 6.99 -1.03
CA ILE A 73 -8.99 7.85 -1.68
C ILE A 73 -9.66 8.72 -2.76
N ALA A 74 -10.56 8.15 -3.55
CA ALA A 74 -11.29 8.88 -4.58
C ALA A 74 -12.12 10.03 -3.98
N GLN A 75 -12.82 9.78 -2.86
CA GLN A 75 -13.59 10.80 -2.15
C GLN A 75 -12.69 11.84 -1.46
N GLY A 76 -11.59 11.41 -0.85
CA GLY A 76 -10.61 12.29 -0.21
C GLY A 76 -9.96 13.26 -1.20
N ASN A 77 -9.59 12.78 -2.39
CA ASN A 77 -9.07 13.61 -3.47
C ASN A 77 -10.15 14.52 -4.10
N PHE A 78 -11.40 14.06 -4.16
CA PHE A 78 -12.52 14.88 -4.64
C PHE A 78 -12.79 16.09 -3.75
N ASN A 79 -12.61 15.97 -2.43
CA ASN A 79 -12.76 17.11 -1.51
C ASN A 79 -11.61 18.14 -1.63
N LEU A 80 -10.43 17.73 -2.10
CA LEU A 80 -9.31 18.66 -2.38
C LEU A 80 -9.51 19.45 -3.69
N LEU A 81 -10.29 18.94 -4.64
CA LEU A 81 -10.58 19.61 -5.92
C LEU A 81 -11.79 20.58 -5.87
N ASN A 82 -12.50 20.67 -4.75
CA ASN A 82 -13.67 21.55 -4.58
C ASN A 82 -13.38 22.81 -3.72
N TYR A 83 -12.11 23.13 -3.47
CA TYR A 83 -11.71 24.35 -2.72
C TYR A 83 -11.10 25.45 -3.61
N ASP A 84 -11.55 25.56 -4.85
CA ASP A 84 -11.29 26.72 -5.71
C ASP A 84 -12.59 27.15 -6.43
N PHE A 85 -13.51 27.80 -5.71
CA PHE A 85 -14.51 28.75 -6.24
C PHE A 85 -14.84 29.82 -5.20
#